data_AF-A0ABD5W879-F1
#
_entry.id   AF-A0ABD5W879-F1
#
_cell.length_a   1.000
_cell.length_b   1.000
_cell.length_c   1.000
_cell.angle_alpha   90.00
_cell.angle_beta   90.00
_cell.angle_gamma   90.00
#
_symmetry.space_group_name_H-M   'P 1'
#
loop_
_entity.id
_entity.type
_entity.pdbx_description
1 polymer ?
#
loop_
_entity_poly.entity_id
_entity_poly.type
_entity_poly.pdbx_seq_one_letter_code
_entity_poly.pdbx_strand_id
1 'polypeptide(L)'
;MSEVTVTNRVIIAEGSFATDQLHERLTEATDQTFGVAHEQTGTVRGYDQYEPVEVPDSVNDPPAVAVADETVIVGPDISRLEQTIAAGDGNQPRIFETNENATELLKEAGSGDLVVGQFGSATSEQLFGDFQPNTEPQFRPRSGENMVAAVNFDASGDTFESQFALAAADLGEDRKEEIEMSFGTAALDNSRSVDVSTDRITATGTYDVEQLSEDTPDQELSQAAAAELVPPDTLKFQYEPPRSESGLGQLWVTVTEETEAAAIRLEADSGGGNEFQPQDGPIRAGANIVAPVDPAGDVVTVFAVNDQGAAGKLVTQSVPTDELSETTASQAVPEDALSFSYESPDAGNVGELTIEVVTDTEADTLVAQPQEGLRAFTARAGSLNSDEPVGAGTTLETGVEPEGDEVLVYATVDGATGEVARWEGPE
;
A
#
# COMPACT_ATOMS: atom_id res chain seq x y z
N MET A 1 -6.14 25.68 -22.26
CA MET A 1 -5.58 24.32 -22.23
C MET A 1 -4.20 24.46 -21.63
N SER A 2 -3.89 23.63 -20.66
CA SER A 2 -2.61 23.59 -19.98
C SER A 2 -2.01 22.22 -20.30
N GLU A 3 -0.80 22.21 -20.83
CA GLU A 3 -0.05 21.00 -21.20
C GLU A 3 0.92 20.68 -20.07
N VAL A 4 0.99 19.43 -19.61
CA VAL A 4 1.91 19.01 -18.54
C VAL A 4 2.87 17.96 -19.09
N THR A 5 4.18 18.19 -18.98
CA THR A 5 5.24 17.25 -19.35
C THR A 5 6.00 16.82 -18.10
N VAL A 6 6.16 15.51 -17.89
CA VAL A 6 6.97 14.96 -16.79
C VAL A 6 8.19 14.24 -17.35
N THR A 7 9.38 14.69 -16.96
CA THR A 7 10.67 14.11 -17.37
C THR A 7 11.68 14.11 -16.23
N ASN A 8 12.25 12.95 -15.91
CA ASN A 8 13.36 12.81 -14.94
C ASN A 8 13.12 13.56 -13.60
N ARG A 9 11.96 13.35 -12.97
CA ARG A 9 11.50 14.01 -11.72
C ARG A 9 11.25 15.53 -11.83
N VAL A 10 11.14 16.06 -13.04
CA VAL A 10 10.75 17.44 -13.31
C VAL A 10 9.39 17.46 -13.99
N ILE A 11 8.46 18.22 -13.44
CA ILE A 11 7.13 18.49 -14.00
C ILE A 11 7.18 19.87 -14.65
N ILE A 12 6.74 19.99 -15.89
CA ILE A 12 6.66 21.23 -16.65
C ILE A 12 5.20 21.40 -17.05
N ALA A 13 4.51 22.38 -16.50
CA ALA A 13 3.16 22.74 -16.89
C ALA A 13 3.22 24.01 -17.74
N GLU A 14 2.81 23.94 -19.00
CA GLU A 14 2.68 25.06 -19.93
C GLU A 14 1.21 25.49 -20.02
N GLY A 15 0.95 26.80 -20.06
CA GLY A 15 -0.41 27.35 -20.06
C GLY A 15 -0.44 28.74 -19.45
N SER A 16 -1.56 29.45 -19.54
CA SER A 16 -1.64 30.79 -18.95
C SER A 16 -1.84 30.72 -17.43
N PHE A 17 -0.87 31.22 -16.66
CA PHE A 17 -0.91 31.19 -15.21
C PHE A 17 -1.13 32.58 -14.60
N ALA A 18 -1.93 32.64 -13.53
CA ALA A 18 -2.05 33.83 -12.68
C ALA A 18 -0.87 33.83 -11.68
N THR A 19 0.28 34.33 -12.12
CA THR A 19 1.54 34.31 -11.36
C THR A 19 1.43 34.95 -9.97
N ASP A 20 0.65 36.02 -9.83
CA ASP A 20 0.34 36.65 -8.53
C ASP A 20 -0.38 35.70 -7.55
N GLN A 21 -1.32 34.87 -8.05
CA GLN A 21 -2.03 33.89 -7.21
C GLN A 21 -1.16 32.69 -6.87
N LEU A 22 -0.27 32.29 -7.80
CA LEU A 22 0.71 31.24 -7.54
C LEU A 22 1.72 31.68 -6.50
N HIS A 23 2.17 32.93 -6.54
CA HIS A 23 3.06 33.49 -5.52
C HIS A 23 2.42 33.44 -4.13
N GLU A 24 1.17 33.89 -3.99
CA GLU A 24 0.43 33.84 -2.71
C GLU A 24 0.32 32.40 -2.20
N ARG A 25 -0.06 31.44 -3.06
CA ARG A 25 -0.21 30.02 -2.67
C ARG A 25 1.10 29.31 -2.34
N LEU A 26 2.21 29.67 -2.99
CA LEU A 26 3.52 29.07 -2.72
C LEU A 26 4.13 29.63 -1.43
N THR A 27 3.86 30.89 -1.11
CA THR A 27 4.46 31.55 0.06
C THR A 27 3.67 31.36 1.36
N GLU A 28 2.41 30.92 1.27
CA GLU A 28 1.60 30.57 2.44
C GLU A 28 1.66 29.05 2.70
N ALA A 29 2.07 28.65 3.91
CA ALA A 29 1.93 27.27 4.37
C ALA A 29 0.45 26.90 4.46
N THR A 30 -0.01 25.99 3.60
CA THR A 30 -1.40 25.52 3.58
C THR A 30 -1.45 24.00 3.54
N ASP A 31 -2.60 23.42 3.92
CA ASP A 31 -2.83 21.98 3.75
C ASP A 31 -2.71 21.53 2.28
N GLN A 32 -2.89 22.46 1.33
CA GLN A 32 -2.76 22.21 -0.12
C GLN A 32 -1.30 22.14 -0.59
N THR A 33 -0.34 22.69 0.16
CA THR A 33 1.10 22.56 -0.08
C THR A 33 1.75 21.55 0.87
N PHE A 34 0.95 20.67 1.50
CA PHE A 34 1.40 19.76 2.55
C PHE A 34 2.07 20.48 3.73
N GLY A 35 1.65 21.72 4.00
CA GLY A 35 2.22 22.57 5.04
C GLY A 35 3.61 23.14 4.70
N VAL A 36 4.10 22.97 3.46
CA VAL A 36 5.37 23.55 3.01
C VAL A 36 5.15 24.97 2.51
N ALA A 37 5.85 25.94 3.11
CA ALA A 37 5.96 27.29 2.57
C ALA A 37 7.26 27.45 1.78
N HIS A 38 7.19 28.20 0.68
CA HIS A 38 8.32 28.52 -0.16
C HIS A 38 8.66 30.02 -0.08
N GLU A 39 9.93 30.35 -0.26
CA GLU A 39 10.41 31.71 -0.44
C GLU A 39 10.87 31.92 -1.87
N GLN A 40 10.53 33.07 -2.47
CA GLN A 40 11.06 33.45 -3.76
C GLN A 40 12.55 33.82 -3.62
N THR A 41 13.45 32.95 -4.08
CA THR A 41 14.90 33.11 -3.91
C THR A 41 15.57 33.86 -5.06
N GLY A 42 14.89 34.01 -6.20
CA GLY A 42 15.39 34.80 -7.31
C GLY A 42 14.51 34.77 -8.56
N THR A 43 15.05 35.33 -9.64
CA THR A 43 14.46 35.24 -10.97
C THR A 43 15.56 34.83 -11.96
N VAL A 44 15.34 33.75 -12.69
CA VAL A 44 16.26 33.25 -13.72
C VAL A 44 15.53 33.19 -15.05
N ARG A 45 15.99 34.01 -16.00
CA ARG A 45 15.51 34.02 -17.39
C ARG A 45 13.99 34.17 -17.53
N GLY A 46 13.38 34.98 -16.66
CA GLY A 46 11.94 35.23 -16.66
C GLY A 46 11.12 34.27 -15.81
N TYR A 47 11.76 33.29 -15.17
CA TYR A 47 11.13 32.43 -14.17
C TYR A 47 11.45 32.93 -12.77
N ASP A 48 10.42 33.17 -11.96
CA ASP A 48 10.56 33.37 -10.53
C ASP A 48 10.78 32.03 -9.83
N GLN A 49 11.85 31.92 -9.06
CA GLN A 49 12.28 30.69 -8.40
C GLN A 49 11.88 30.69 -6.93
N TYR A 50 11.37 29.55 -6.47
CA TYR A 50 10.85 29.32 -5.14
C TYR A 50 11.52 28.10 -4.51
N GLU A 51 12.12 28.29 -3.34
CA GLU A 51 12.72 27.22 -2.54
C GLU A 51 11.94 27.01 -1.24
N PRO A 52 11.83 25.77 -0.74
CA PRO A 52 11.12 25.48 0.49
C PRO A 52 11.87 26.05 1.71
N VAL A 53 11.15 26.73 2.61
CA VAL A 53 11.73 27.38 3.80
C VAL A 53 11.13 26.89 5.11
N GLU A 54 9.86 26.48 5.13
CA GLU A 54 9.20 25.89 6.29
C GLU A 54 8.74 24.48 5.91
N VAL A 55 9.52 23.47 6.30
CA VAL A 55 9.31 22.08 5.91
C VAL A 55 8.92 21.29 7.15
N PRO A 56 7.70 20.73 7.23
CA PRO A 56 7.31 19.85 8.31
C PRO A 56 8.18 18.58 8.37
N ASP A 57 8.41 18.03 9.57
CA ASP A 57 9.17 16.77 9.75
C ASP A 57 8.56 15.57 9.00
N SER A 58 7.31 15.68 8.54
CA SER A 58 6.63 14.68 7.71
C SER A 58 7.01 14.73 6.22
N VAL A 59 7.81 15.70 5.77
CA VAL A 59 8.19 15.89 4.37
C VAL A 59 9.71 15.74 4.20
N ASN A 60 10.14 14.66 3.57
CA ASN A 60 11.57 14.30 3.46
C ASN A 60 12.31 15.04 2.32
N ASP A 61 11.63 15.45 1.25
CA ASP A 61 12.23 16.08 0.06
C ASP A 61 11.27 17.11 -0.59
N PRO A 62 11.11 18.31 -0.02
CA PRO A 62 10.21 19.33 -0.56
C PRO A 62 10.73 19.87 -1.90
N PRO A 63 9.88 20.00 -2.93
CA PRO A 63 10.32 20.40 -4.27
C PRO A 63 10.60 21.90 -4.38
N ALA A 64 11.48 22.26 -5.31
CA ALA A 64 11.64 23.64 -5.77
C ALA A 64 10.66 23.93 -6.93
N VAL A 65 10.24 25.19 -7.06
CA VAL A 65 9.29 25.61 -8.11
C VAL A 65 9.86 26.80 -8.88
N ALA A 66 9.67 26.83 -10.20
CA ALA A 66 9.95 27.97 -11.06
C ALA A 66 8.68 28.38 -11.82
N VAL A 67 8.32 29.66 -11.78
CA VAL A 67 7.06 30.18 -12.33
C VAL A 67 7.33 31.28 -13.34
N ALA A 68 6.73 31.16 -14.52
CA ALA A 68 6.63 32.20 -15.56
C ALA A 68 5.16 32.35 -15.99
N ASP A 69 4.87 33.40 -16.76
CA ASP A 69 3.50 33.72 -17.20
C ASP A 69 2.82 32.56 -17.96
N GLU A 70 3.62 31.78 -18.69
CA GLU A 70 3.14 30.70 -19.56
C GLU A 70 3.66 29.31 -19.15
N THR A 71 4.44 29.19 -18.07
CA THR A 71 5.11 27.93 -17.71
C THR A 71 5.40 27.84 -16.21
N VAL A 72 5.07 26.72 -15.59
CA VAL A 72 5.46 26.34 -14.22
C VAL A 72 6.31 25.10 -14.29
N ILE A 73 7.46 25.10 -13.61
CA ILE A 73 8.37 23.95 -13.54
C ILE A 73 8.51 23.56 -12.06
N VAL A 74 8.27 22.30 -11.73
CA VAL A 74 8.49 21.74 -10.40
C VAL A 74 9.60 20.70 -10.50
N GLY A 75 10.62 20.81 -9.65
CA GLY A 75 11.78 19.93 -9.68
C GLY A 75 12.25 19.58 -8.27
N PRO A 76 13.15 18.58 -8.14
CA PRO A 76 13.62 18.14 -6.83
C PRO A 76 14.49 19.20 -6.13
N ASP A 77 15.14 20.08 -6.90
CA ASP A 77 16.03 21.12 -6.39
C ASP A 77 16.22 22.24 -7.43
N ILE A 78 16.76 23.37 -6.98
CA ILE A 78 17.01 24.55 -7.80
C ILE A 78 17.99 24.29 -8.96
N SER A 79 18.98 23.41 -8.77
CA SER A 79 19.99 23.11 -9.80
C SER A 79 19.36 22.36 -10.98
N ARG A 80 18.40 21.47 -10.70
CA ARG A 80 17.60 20.77 -11.72
C ARG A 80 16.64 21.70 -12.44
N LEU A 81 15.98 22.62 -11.73
CA LEU A 81 15.13 23.64 -12.35
C LEU A 81 15.94 24.50 -13.34
N GLU A 82 17.10 25.00 -12.93
CA GLU A 82 17.96 25.82 -13.78
C GLU A 82 18.46 25.05 -15.01
N GLN A 83 18.78 23.76 -14.86
CA GLN A 83 19.15 22.91 -15.98
C GLN A 83 18.01 22.79 -17.00
N THR A 84 16.78 22.60 -16.53
CA THR A 84 15.57 22.52 -17.38
C THR A 84 15.28 23.85 -18.08
N ILE A 85 15.30 24.97 -17.35
CA ILE A 85 15.14 26.33 -17.91
C ILE A 85 16.23 26.59 -18.97
N ALA A 86 17.48 26.19 -18.70
CA ALA A 86 18.58 26.37 -19.64
C ALA A 86 18.42 25.56 -20.94
N ALA A 87 17.80 24.37 -20.86
CA ALA A 87 17.48 23.54 -22.01
C ALA A 87 16.29 24.09 -22.82
N GLY A 88 15.28 24.65 -22.15
CA GLY A 88 14.12 25.29 -22.76
C GLY A 88 14.49 26.48 -23.66
N ASP A 89 15.42 27.32 -23.22
CA ASP A 89 15.86 28.51 -23.97
C ASP A 89 16.83 28.26 -25.14
N GLY A 90 17.21 27.00 -25.39
CA GLY A 90 18.07 26.63 -26.54
C GLY A 90 19.58 26.94 -26.35
N ASN A 91 20.04 27.15 -25.12
CA ASN A 91 21.47 27.34 -24.82
C ASN A 91 22.23 26.01 -24.58
N GLN A 92 21.51 24.88 -24.54
CA GLN A 92 22.05 23.53 -24.60
C GLN A 92 21.34 22.76 -25.73
N PRO A 93 22.02 21.89 -26.49
CA PRO A 93 21.37 21.03 -27.48
C PRO A 93 20.29 20.21 -26.78
N ARG A 94 19.05 20.32 -27.24
CA ARG A 94 17.95 19.56 -26.65
C ARG A 94 18.16 18.06 -26.92
N ILE A 95 17.71 17.17 -26.03
CA ILE A 95 17.90 15.72 -26.20
C ILE A 95 17.24 15.21 -27.49
N PHE A 96 16.13 15.80 -27.91
CA PHE A 96 15.45 15.50 -29.16
C PHE A 96 16.21 16.02 -30.40
N GLU A 97 16.97 17.12 -30.28
CA GLU A 97 17.83 17.61 -31.36
C GLU A 97 19.10 16.75 -31.54
N THR A 98 19.43 15.93 -30.55
CA THR A 98 20.64 15.08 -30.54
C THR A 98 20.34 13.58 -30.59
N ASN A 99 19.09 13.17 -30.37
CA ASN A 99 18.65 11.77 -30.36
C ASN A 99 17.39 11.60 -31.23
N GLU A 100 17.58 11.01 -32.40
CA GLU A 100 16.54 10.76 -33.39
C GLU A 100 15.42 9.87 -32.83
N ASN A 101 15.74 8.89 -31.98
CA ASN A 101 14.75 8.03 -31.34
C ASN A 101 13.84 8.80 -30.37
N ALA A 102 14.36 9.81 -29.67
CA ALA A 102 13.54 10.62 -28.76
C ALA A 102 12.57 11.53 -29.54
N THR A 103 13.02 12.08 -30.67
CA THR A 103 12.15 12.86 -31.56
C THR A 103 11.05 12.02 -32.17
N GLU A 104 11.35 10.80 -32.62
CA GLU A 104 10.35 9.93 -33.23
C GLU A 104 9.34 9.39 -32.20
N LEU A 105 9.77 9.06 -30.97
CA LEU A 105 8.85 8.64 -29.90
C LEU A 105 7.86 9.74 -29.50
N LEU A 106 8.29 11.00 -29.43
CA LEU A 106 7.40 12.13 -29.15
C LEU A 106 6.45 12.42 -30.32
N LYS A 107 6.89 12.23 -31.57
CA LYS A 107 5.99 12.33 -32.73
C LYS A 107 4.93 11.25 -32.74
N GLU A 108 5.27 10.04 -32.28
CA GLU A 108 4.38 8.89 -32.27
C GLU A 108 3.42 8.89 -31.08
N ALA A 109 3.88 9.31 -29.90
CA ALA A 109 3.04 9.51 -28.73
C ALA A 109 2.17 10.78 -28.83
N GLY A 110 2.45 11.69 -29.78
CA GLY A 110 1.66 12.89 -30.01
C GLY A 110 1.87 14.02 -28.98
N SER A 111 1.16 15.13 -29.17
CA SER A 111 1.04 16.25 -28.22
C SER A 111 -0.25 16.08 -27.42
N GLY A 112 -0.16 15.42 -26.26
CA GLY A 112 -1.28 15.28 -25.33
C GLY A 112 -1.27 16.37 -24.25
N ASP A 113 -2.39 16.59 -23.58
CA ASP A 113 -2.49 17.48 -22.41
C ASP A 113 -1.57 17.04 -21.25
N LEU A 114 -1.20 15.75 -21.18
CA LEU A 114 -0.17 15.23 -20.27
C LEU A 114 0.77 14.29 -21.04
N VAL A 115 2.08 14.52 -20.98
CA VAL A 115 3.11 13.64 -21.58
C VAL A 115 4.08 13.16 -20.50
N VAL A 116 4.26 11.84 -20.39
CA VAL A 116 5.14 11.19 -19.41
C VAL A 116 6.06 10.22 -20.15
N GLY A 117 7.38 10.30 -19.94
CA GLY A 117 8.31 9.44 -20.66
C GLY A 117 9.63 9.20 -19.96
N GLN A 118 10.30 8.11 -20.36
CA GLN A 118 11.59 7.69 -19.86
C GLN A 118 12.54 7.44 -21.04
N PHE A 119 13.72 8.05 -20.95
CA PHE A 119 14.85 7.79 -21.85
C PHE A 119 16.03 7.23 -21.04
N GLY A 120 16.45 5.99 -21.34
CA GLY A 120 17.50 5.30 -20.59
C GLY A 120 17.01 4.60 -19.30
N SER A 121 17.93 4.09 -18.47
CA SER A 121 17.59 3.30 -17.28
C SER A 121 17.18 4.18 -16.08
N ALA A 122 15.93 4.06 -15.64
CA ALA A 122 15.43 4.63 -14.39
C ALA A 122 14.88 3.52 -13.46
N THR A 123 14.90 3.76 -12.15
CA THR A 123 14.27 2.88 -11.14
C THR A 123 12.86 3.35 -10.81
N SER A 124 12.01 2.46 -10.29
CA SER A 124 10.62 2.76 -9.91
C SER A 124 10.51 3.94 -8.92
N GLU A 125 11.45 4.04 -7.97
CA GLU A 125 11.57 5.17 -7.03
C GLU A 125 11.81 6.51 -7.73
N GLN A 126 12.44 6.51 -8.90
CA GLN A 126 12.72 7.73 -9.67
C GLN A 126 11.50 8.23 -10.45
N LEU A 127 10.48 7.40 -10.67
CA LEU A 127 9.29 7.75 -11.46
C LEU A 127 8.11 8.19 -10.60
N PHE A 128 7.92 7.56 -9.44
CA PHE A 128 6.73 7.75 -8.63
C PHE A 128 7.02 8.21 -7.18
N GLY A 129 8.28 8.28 -6.74
CA GLY A 129 8.58 8.60 -5.34
C GLY A 129 7.91 7.59 -4.38
N ASP A 130 7.28 8.09 -3.31
CA ASP A 130 6.47 7.28 -2.37
C ASP A 130 5.04 7.03 -2.87
N PHE A 131 4.65 7.59 -4.03
CA PHE A 131 3.38 7.26 -4.67
C PHE A 131 3.48 5.82 -5.18
N GLN A 132 2.89 4.90 -4.45
CA GLN A 132 2.62 3.54 -4.92
C GLN A 132 1.24 3.57 -5.56
N PRO A 133 1.10 3.70 -6.90
CA PRO A 133 -0.16 3.34 -7.51
C PRO A 133 -0.43 1.88 -7.11
N ASN A 134 -1.51 1.64 -6.37
CA ASN A 134 -1.95 0.30 -5.98
C ASN A 134 -2.33 -0.47 -7.23
N THR A 135 -1.36 -1.12 -7.83
CA THR A 135 -1.43 -2.23 -8.79
C THR A 135 -0.05 -2.38 -9.40
N GLU A 136 0.42 -3.62 -9.58
CA GLU A 136 1.56 -3.83 -10.47
C GLU A 136 1.22 -3.19 -11.82
N PRO A 137 1.99 -2.19 -12.31
CA PRO A 137 1.66 -1.59 -13.59
C PRO A 137 1.67 -2.70 -14.64
N GLN A 138 0.59 -2.80 -15.43
CA GLN A 138 0.43 -3.78 -16.51
C GLN A 138 1.63 -3.77 -17.48
N PHE A 139 2.40 -2.69 -17.46
CA PHE A 139 3.59 -2.48 -18.24
C PHE A 139 4.73 -1.85 -17.40
N ARG A 140 5.90 -2.51 -17.36
CA ARG A 140 7.16 -1.93 -16.84
C ARG A 140 8.22 -1.88 -17.94
N PRO A 141 8.87 -0.74 -18.22
CA PRO A 141 9.95 -0.69 -19.20
C PRO A 141 11.17 -1.50 -18.74
N ARG A 142 11.75 -2.28 -19.66
CA ARG A 142 12.98 -3.08 -19.42
C ARG A 142 14.22 -2.21 -19.62
N SER A 143 15.34 -2.64 -19.06
CA SER A 143 16.63 -1.96 -19.26
C SER A 143 16.99 -1.89 -20.75
N GLY A 144 17.16 -0.67 -21.27
CA GLY A 144 17.44 -0.40 -22.69
C GLY A 144 16.22 -0.07 -23.55
N GLU A 145 15.01 -0.09 -22.98
CA GLU A 145 13.78 0.40 -23.62
C GLU A 145 13.62 1.90 -23.36
N ASN A 146 13.17 2.64 -24.37
CA ASN A 146 12.71 4.02 -24.23
C ASN A 146 11.20 4.05 -24.42
N MET A 147 10.51 4.84 -23.62
CA MET A 147 9.04 4.85 -23.57
C MET A 147 8.54 6.29 -23.45
N VAL A 148 7.49 6.61 -24.19
CA VAL A 148 6.72 7.84 -24.05
C VAL A 148 5.25 7.46 -24.03
N ALA A 149 4.51 8.00 -23.07
CA ALA A 149 3.06 7.95 -23.03
C ALA A 149 2.54 9.39 -23.05
N ALA A 150 1.48 9.63 -23.81
CA ALA A 150 0.72 10.87 -23.78
C ALA A 150 -0.74 10.57 -23.45
N VAL A 151 -1.39 11.52 -22.81
CA VAL A 151 -2.80 11.51 -22.49
C VAL A 151 -3.39 12.82 -23.01
N ASN A 152 -4.49 12.71 -23.74
CA ASN A 152 -5.25 13.83 -24.26
C ASN A 152 -6.66 13.76 -23.69
N PHE A 153 -7.09 14.78 -22.95
CA PHE A 153 -8.43 14.82 -22.38
C PHE A 153 -9.39 15.42 -23.39
N ASP A 154 -10.53 14.77 -23.63
CA ASP A 154 -11.54 15.39 -24.46
C ASP A 154 -12.08 16.66 -23.80
N ALA A 155 -12.48 17.65 -24.61
CA ALA A 155 -12.97 18.93 -24.11
C ALA A 155 -14.28 18.81 -23.30
N SER A 156 -14.99 17.68 -23.42
CA SER A 156 -16.13 17.32 -22.57
C SER A 156 -15.73 16.94 -21.15
N GLY A 157 -14.52 16.39 -20.97
CA GLY A 157 -14.05 15.80 -19.72
C GLY A 157 -14.56 14.37 -19.47
N ASP A 158 -15.37 13.81 -20.37
CA ASP A 158 -16.02 12.50 -20.17
C ASP A 158 -15.11 11.33 -20.61
N THR A 159 -14.14 11.59 -21.50
CA THR A 159 -13.20 10.57 -21.98
C THR A 159 -11.79 11.15 -22.11
N PHE A 160 -10.79 10.28 -22.07
CA PHE A 160 -9.43 10.64 -22.47
C PHE A 160 -8.86 9.60 -23.43
N GLU A 161 -7.97 10.05 -24.31
CA GLU A 161 -7.19 9.20 -25.20
C GLU A 161 -5.79 9.04 -24.63
N SER A 162 -5.33 7.80 -24.47
CA SER A 162 -3.92 7.52 -24.16
C SER A 162 -3.21 7.03 -25.41
N GLN A 163 -2.03 7.58 -25.65
CA GLN A 163 -1.10 7.17 -26.69
C GLN A 163 0.18 6.70 -26.02
N PHE A 164 0.75 5.62 -26.52
CA PHE A 164 1.92 4.95 -25.97
C PHE A 164 2.87 4.62 -27.12
N ALA A 165 4.14 4.95 -26.94
CA ALA A 165 5.20 4.64 -27.88
C ALA A 165 6.40 4.05 -27.12
N LEU A 166 6.90 2.94 -27.62
CA LEU A 166 8.05 2.23 -27.06
C LEU A 166 9.05 1.87 -28.16
N ALA A 167 10.33 2.12 -27.90
CA ALA A 167 11.41 1.77 -28.81
C ALA A 167 12.57 1.08 -28.08
N ALA A 168 13.07 -0.01 -28.67
CA ALA A 168 14.25 -0.73 -28.20
C ALA A 168 15.04 -1.32 -29.37
N ALA A 169 16.33 -1.60 -29.16
CA ALA A 169 17.18 -2.14 -30.22
C ALA A 169 16.73 -3.54 -30.72
N ASP A 170 16.04 -4.30 -29.87
CA ASP A 170 15.43 -5.59 -30.20
C ASP A 170 14.22 -5.82 -29.30
N LEU A 171 13.02 -5.82 -29.89
CA LEU A 171 11.79 -6.20 -29.20
C LEU A 171 11.55 -7.68 -29.47
N GLY A 172 11.93 -8.53 -28.51
CA GLY A 172 11.68 -9.97 -28.60
C GLY A 172 10.18 -10.27 -28.76
N GLU A 173 9.85 -11.40 -29.39
CA GLU A 173 8.45 -11.78 -29.69
C GLU A 173 7.58 -11.86 -28.42
N ASP A 174 8.12 -12.42 -27.33
CA ASP A 174 7.42 -12.47 -26.03
C ASP A 174 7.02 -11.08 -25.53
N ARG A 175 7.84 -10.06 -25.81
CA ARG A 175 7.57 -8.67 -25.39
C ARG A 175 6.47 -8.02 -26.24
N LYS A 176 6.42 -8.35 -27.52
CA LYS A 176 5.37 -7.88 -28.43
C LYS A 176 4.03 -8.48 -28.03
N GLU A 177 4.00 -9.79 -27.80
CA GLU A 177 2.78 -10.51 -27.39
C GLU A 177 2.28 -10.01 -26.03
N GLU A 178 3.17 -9.76 -25.07
CA GLU A 178 2.83 -9.18 -23.77
C GLU A 178 2.06 -7.85 -23.93
N ILE A 179 2.60 -6.91 -24.72
CA ILE A 179 1.98 -5.58 -24.93
C ILE A 179 0.70 -5.67 -25.76
N GLU A 180 0.67 -6.54 -26.77
CA GLU A 180 -0.53 -6.84 -27.56
C GLU A 180 -1.63 -7.54 -26.75
N MET A 181 -1.32 -8.18 -25.63
CA MET A 181 -2.34 -8.75 -24.76
C MET A 181 -2.78 -7.78 -23.67
N SER A 182 -1.84 -7.02 -23.08
CA SER A 182 -2.12 -6.22 -21.89
C SER A 182 -2.60 -4.79 -22.15
N PHE A 183 -2.04 -4.10 -23.16
CA PHE A 183 -2.29 -2.67 -23.36
C PHE A 183 -3.77 -2.39 -23.70
N GLY A 184 -4.41 -1.42 -23.04
CA GLY A 184 -5.76 -0.98 -23.43
C GLY A 184 -6.84 -2.05 -23.30
N THR A 185 -6.65 -3.01 -22.39
CA THR A 185 -7.69 -3.97 -21.98
C THR A 185 -8.89 -3.31 -21.32
N ALA A 186 -8.68 -2.15 -20.67
CA ALA A 186 -9.73 -1.30 -20.12
C ALA A 186 -10.24 -0.21 -21.08
N ALA A 187 -9.71 -0.15 -22.32
CA ALA A 187 -10.16 0.84 -23.29
C ALA A 187 -11.57 0.51 -23.80
N LEU A 188 -12.33 1.52 -24.19
CA LEU A 188 -13.65 1.35 -24.80
C LEU A 188 -13.57 0.39 -25.99
N ASP A 189 -14.61 -0.44 -26.16
CA ASP A 189 -14.68 -1.42 -27.24
C ASP A 189 -14.39 -0.78 -28.61
N ASN A 190 -13.44 -1.35 -29.36
CA ASN A 190 -12.97 -0.87 -30.67
C ASN A 190 -12.23 0.49 -30.66
N SER A 191 -11.84 1.03 -29.51
CA SER A 191 -10.97 2.20 -29.43
C SER A 191 -9.49 1.87 -29.33
N ARG A 192 -9.17 0.60 -29.03
CA ARG A 192 -7.81 0.09 -28.91
C ARG A 192 -7.18 -0.15 -30.28
N SER A 193 -5.97 0.37 -30.46
CA SER A 193 -5.10 0.06 -31.60
C SER A 193 -3.68 -0.23 -31.10
N VAL A 194 -3.03 -1.26 -31.63
CA VAL A 194 -1.62 -1.58 -31.37
C VAL A 194 -0.95 -1.83 -32.72
N ASP A 195 0.14 -1.13 -33.00
CA ASP A 195 1.00 -1.32 -34.16
C ASP A 195 2.39 -1.75 -33.68
N VAL A 196 2.84 -2.91 -34.16
CA VAL A 196 4.08 -3.55 -33.73
C VAL A 196 5.03 -3.69 -34.91
N SER A 197 6.22 -3.12 -34.76
CA SER A 197 7.37 -3.31 -35.65
C SER A 197 8.49 -4.08 -34.97
N THR A 198 9.61 -4.29 -35.67
CA THR A 198 10.78 -5.03 -35.14
C THR A 198 11.42 -4.35 -33.94
N ASP A 199 11.46 -3.03 -33.92
CA ASP A 199 12.20 -2.19 -32.98
C ASP A 199 11.31 -1.18 -32.25
N ARG A 200 9.99 -1.21 -32.53
CA ARG A 200 9.05 -0.21 -32.03
C ARG A 200 7.64 -0.75 -31.86
N ILE A 201 6.93 -0.22 -30.88
CA ILE A 201 5.52 -0.47 -30.64
C ILE A 201 4.83 0.86 -30.40
N THR A 202 3.73 1.11 -31.10
CA THR A 202 2.82 2.21 -30.81
C THR A 202 1.46 1.65 -30.46
N ALA A 203 0.81 2.24 -29.46
CA ALA A 203 -0.49 1.80 -29.01
C ALA A 203 -1.35 2.98 -28.61
N THR A 204 -2.64 2.93 -28.93
CA THR A 204 -3.61 3.95 -28.57
C THR A 204 -4.87 3.30 -28.00
N GLY A 205 -5.53 4.00 -27.08
CA GLY A 205 -6.80 3.57 -26.49
C GLY A 205 -7.59 4.76 -25.99
N THR A 206 -8.91 4.70 -26.10
CA THR A 206 -9.82 5.70 -25.51
C THR A 206 -10.48 5.11 -24.28
N TYR A 207 -10.53 5.89 -23.22
CA TYR A 207 -11.02 5.46 -21.92
C TYR A 207 -12.05 6.45 -21.42
N ASP A 208 -13.04 5.94 -20.69
CA ASP A 208 -14.04 6.76 -20.02
C ASP A 208 -13.45 7.29 -18.70
N VAL A 209 -13.60 8.59 -18.44
CA VAL A 209 -13.09 9.21 -17.21
C VAL A 209 -13.92 8.76 -16.01
N GLU A 210 -15.22 8.46 -16.20
CA GLU A 210 -16.05 7.91 -15.12
C GLU A 210 -15.50 6.56 -14.66
N GLN A 211 -15.01 5.71 -15.58
CA GLN A 211 -14.39 4.41 -15.27
C GLN A 211 -13.00 4.50 -14.60
N LEU A 212 -12.36 5.66 -14.60
CA LEU A 212 -11.15 5.90 -13.80
C LEU A 212 -11.45 6.39 -12.38
N SER A 213 -12.61 7.03 -12.19
CA SER A 213 -13.09 7.51 -10.89
C SER A 213 -13.97 6.49 -10.17
N GLU A 214 -14.51 5.53 -10.92
CA GLU A 214 -15.13 4.35 -10.39
C GLU A 214 -14.01 3.41 -9.95
N ASP A 215 -13.80 3.31 -8.63
CA ASP A 215 -13.55 2.00 -8.03
C ASP A 215 -14.51 1.05 -8.75
N THR A 216 -13.97 0.17 -9.60
CA THR A 216 -14.72 -0.78 -10.44
C THR A 216 -15.97 -1.16 -9.67
N PRO A 217 -17.20 -0.84 -10.14
CA PRO A 217 -18.39 -0.94 -9.30
C PRO A 217 -18.35 -2.31 -8.69
N ASP A 218 -18.18 -2.36 -7.35
CA ASP A 218 -17.98 -3.59 -6.59
C ASP A 218 -18.95 -4.59 -7.19
N GLN A 219 -18.45 -5.53 -7.98
CA GLN A 219 -19.31 -6.57 -8.49
C GLN A 219 -19.47 -7.50 -7.31
N GLU A 220 -20.21 -7.02 -6.28
CA GLU A 220 -20.18 -7.57 -4.94
C GLU A 220 -20.50 -9.06 -5.08
N LEU A 221 -19.55 -9.89 -4.68
CA LEU A 221 -19.81 -11.31 -4.63
C LEU A 221 -20.92 -11.50 -3.62
N SER A 222 -21.93 -12.28 -4.00
CA SER A 222 -22.91 -12.74 -3.02
C SER A 222 -22.18 -13.47 -1.89
N GLN A 223 -22.68 -13.38 -0.66
CA GLN A 223 -22.09 -14.08 0.48
C GLN A 223 -21.90 -15.59 0.22
N ALA A 224 -22.78 -16.21 -0.57
CA ALA A 224 -22.64 -17.61 -0.96
C ALA A 224 -21.42 -17.85 -1.88
N ALA A 225 -21.22 -16.98 -2.87
CA ALA A 225 -20.05 -17.04 -3.75
C ALA A 225 -18.75 -16.75 -2.99
N ALA A 226 -18.77 -15.79 -2.06
CA ALA A 226 -17.65 -15.55 -1.17
C ALA A 226 -17.32 -16.79 -0.33
N ALA A 227 -18.33 -17.43 0.26
CA ALA A 227 -18.16 -18.63 1.09
C ALA A 227 -17.70 -19.86 0.30
N GLU A 228 -17.92 -19.91 -1.02
CA GLU A 228 -17.33 -20.91 -1.90
C GLU A 228 -15.81 -20.70 -2.06
N LEU A 229 -15.36 -19.44 -2.12
CA LEU A 229 -13.93 -19.10 -2.21
C LEU A 229 -13.21 -19.33 -0.88
N VAL A 230 -13.82 -18.92 0.22
CA VAL A 230 -13.30 -19.04 1.58
C VAL A 230 -14.39 -19.59 2.49
N PRO A 231 -14.39 -20.90 2.75
CA PRO A 231 -15.31 -21.48 3.72
C PRO A 231 -15.08 -20.85 5.10
N PRO A 232 -16.11 -20.30 5.78
CA PRO A 232 -15.92 -19.55 7.03
C PRO A 232 -15.27 -20.36 8.17
N ASP A 233 -15.43 -21.68 8.16
CA ASP A 233 -14.84 -22.63 9.11
C ASP A 233 -13.33 -22.83 8.93
N THR A 234 -12.76 -22.36 7.81
CA THR A 234 -11.31 -22.33 7.57
C THR A 234 -10.61 -21.11 8.16
N LEU A 235 -11.36 -20.22 8.82
CA LEU A 235 -10.84 -19.01 9.44
C LEU A 235 -10.79 -19.19 10.95
N LYS A 236 -9.64 -18.91 11.55
CA LYS A 236 -9.49 -18.78 13.00
C LYS A 236 -9.29 -17.33 13.38
N PHE A 237 -10.06 -16.86 14.35
CA PHE A 237 -10.05 -15.49 14.83
C PHE A 237 -9.38 -15.42 16.19
N GLN A 238 -8.43 -14.51 16.35
CA GLN A 238 -7.71 -14.31 17.61
C GLN A 238 -7.60 -12.81 17.87
N TYR A 239 -7.97 -12.39 19.07
CA TYR A 239 -7.87 -10.99 19.48
C TYR A 239 -6.65 -10.76 20.37
N GLU A 240 -5.86 -9.76 20.03
CA GLU A 240 -4.78 -9.26 20.88
C GLU A 240 -5.17 -7.91 21.48
N PRO A 241 -5.22 -7.80 22.82
CA PRO A 241 -5.43 -6.52 23.47
C PRO A 241 -4.23 -5.58 23.23
N PRO A 242 -4.46 -4.26 23.33
CA PRO A 242 -3.40 -3.28 23.17
C PRO A 242 -2.35 -3.41 24.30
N ARG A 243 -1.07 -3.24 23.95
CA ARG A 243 0.05 -3.23 24.93
C ARG A 243 0.09 -2.00 25.82
N SER A 244 -0.64 -0.95 25.44
CA SER A 244 -0.72 0.29 26.19
C SER A 244 -2.17 0.77 26.22
N GLU A 245 -2.55 1.48 27.28
CA GLU A 245 -3.94 1.94 27.49
C GLU A 245 -4.47 2.83 26.36
N SER A 246 -3.59 3.43 25.55
CA SER A 246 -3.95 4.30 24.42
C SER A 246 -3.72 3.65 23.04
N GLY A 247 -3.39 2.35 23.02
CA GLY A 247 -3.08 1.62 21.80
C GLY A 247 -4.30 0.98 21.12
N LEU A 248 -4.14 0.60 19.86
CA LEU A 248 -5.09 -0.25 19.15
C LEU A 248 -4.82 -1.73 19.49
N GLY A 249 -5.91 -2.50 19.60
CA GLY A 249 -5.84 -3.95 19.59
C GLY A 249 -5.62 -4.48 18.18
N GLN A 250 -5.48 -5.80 18.05
CA GLN A 250 -5.35 -6.45 16.75
C GLN A 250 -6.29 -7.65 16.67
N LEU A 251 -7.09 -7.72 15.61
CA LEU A 251 -7.81 -8.95 15.27
C LEU A 251 -7.04 -9.68 14.19
N TRP A 252 -6.59 -10.88 14.53
CA TRP A 252 -5.86 -11.78 13.65
C TRP A 252 -6.83 -12.81 13.07
N VAL A 253 -6.69 -13.03 11.77
CA VAL A 253 -7.40 -14.07 11.02
C VAL A 253 -6.35 -15.01 10.44
N THR A 254 -6.32 -16.24 10.95
CA THR A 254 -5.45 -17.31 10.43
C THR A 254 -6.26 -18.22 9.53
N VAL A 255 -5.77 -18.42 8.32
CA VAL A 255 -6.32 -19.38 7.36
C VAL A 255 -5.82 -20.78 7.71
N THR A 256 -6.69 -21.73 7.99
CA THR A 256 -6.31 -23.09 8.42
C THR A 256 -6.17 -24.08 7.27
N GLU A 257 -6.80 -23.80 6.14
CA GLU A 257 -6.82 -24.65 4.95
C GLU A 257 -6.60 -23.80 3.69
N GLU A 258 -6.14 -24.40 2.59
CA GLU A 258 -6.01 -23.67 1.32
C GLU A 258 -7.40 -23.21 0.81
N THR A 259 -7.49 -21.98 0.33
CA THR A 259 -8.74 -21.36 -0.15
C THR A 259 -8.66 -21.08 -1.65
N GLU A 260 -9.78 -20.80 -2.31
CA GLU A 260 -9.78 -20.41 -3.74
C GLU A 260 -9.78 -18.89 -3.95
N ALA A 261 -9.78 -18.10 -2.86
CA ALA A 261 -9.73 -16.66 -2.96
C ALA A 261 -8.38 -16.14 -3.47
N ALA A 262 -8.45 -15.05 -4.24
CA ALA A 262 -7.29 -14.29 -4.66
C ALA A 262 -6.80 -13.34 -3.55
N ALA A 263 -7.70 -12.80 -2.73
CA ALA A 263 -7.33 -12.04 -1.54
C ALA A 263 -8.35 -12.23 -0.40
N ILE A 264 -7.93 -11.98 0.84
CA ILE A 264 -8.81 -11.82 2.00
C ILE A 264 -8.64 -10.40 2.51
N ARG A 265 -9.75 -9.67 2.61
CA ARG A 265 -9.80 -8.30 3.12
C ARG A 265 -10.50 -8.25 4.46
N LEU A 266 -9.92 -7.53 5.40
CA LEU A 266 -10.47 -7.24 6.72
C LEU A 266 -10.78 -5.75 6.82
N GLU A 267 -11.97 -5.42 7.30
CA GLU A 267 -12.39 -4.04 7.56
C GLU A 267 -13.05 -3.96 8.94
N ALA A 268 -12.49 -3.14 9.81
CA ALA A 268 -13.10 -2.74 11.06
C ALA A 268 -13.98 -1.49 10.82
N ASP A 269 -15.11 -1.41 11.53
CA ASP A 269 -16.03 -0.27 11.41
C ASP A 269 -15.39 1.07 11.86
N SER A 270 -14.28 1.03 12.63
CA SER A 270 -13.44 2.19 12.96
C SER A 270 -12.57 2.70 11.80
N GLY A 271 -12.52 1.98 10.68
CA GLY A 271 -11.69 2.29 9.51
C GLY A 271 -10.33 1.59 9.50
N GLY A 272 -10.01 0.79 10.53
CA GLY A 272 -8.84 -0.11 10.51
C GLY A 272 -9.05 -1.25 9.51
N GLY A 273 -8.07 -1.54 8.65
CA GLY A 273 -8.24 -2.61 7.67
C GLY A 273 -6.94 -3.09 7.08
N ASN A 274 -7.01 -4.23 6.41
CA ASN A 274 -5.88 -4.82 5.72
C ASN A 274 -6.40 -5.79 4.65
N GLU A 275 -5.69 -5.86 3.52
CA GLU A 275 -5.95 -6.85 2.48
C GLU A 275 -4.70 -7.68 2.27
N PHE A 276 -4.85 -8.99 2.35
CA PHE A 276 -3.80 -9.93 2.07
C PHE A 276 -4.02 -10.57 0.70
N GLN A 277 -3.09 -10.30 -0.21
CA GLN A 277 -3.00 -10.93 -1.52
C GLN A 277 -1.67 -11.71 -1.61
N PRO A 278 -1.68 -13.03 -1.88
CA PRO A 278 -0.47 -13.80 -2.10
C PRO A 278 0.16 -13.40 -3.45
N GLN A 279 1.48 -13.49 -3.54
CA GLN A 279 2.20 -13.18 -4.80
C GLN A 279 1.87 -14.15 -5.94
N ASP A 280 1.60 -15.42 -5.61
CA ASP A 280 1.30 -16.46 -6.59
C ASP A 280 0.37 -17.53 -6.01
N GLY A 281 -0.72 -17.80 -6.74
CA GLY A 281 -1.66 -18.89 -6.45
C GLY A 281 -2.64 -18.58 -5.31
N PRO A 282 -3.36 -19.61 -4.81
CA PRO A 282 -4.36 -19.44 -3.75
C PRO A 282 -3.75 -19.05 -2.39
N ILE A 283 -4.58 -18.50 -1.50
CA ILE A 283 -4.21 -18.28 -0.11
C ILE A 283 -4.08 -19.65 0.58
N ARG A 284 -2.88 -19.91 1.12
CA ARG A 284 -2.52 -21.19 1.74
C ARG A 284 -2.82 -21.20 3.24
N ALA A 285 -2.96 -22.41 3.78
CA ALA A 285 -2.96 -22.65 5.21
C ALA A 285 -1.74 -22.01 5.89
N GLY A 286 -1.97 -21.38 7.03
CA GLY A 286 -0.98 -20.62 7.79
C GLY A 286 -0.85 -19.15 7.38
N ALA A 287 -1.58 -18.67 6.36
CA ALA A 287 -1.66 -17.25 6.07
C ALA A 287 -2.31 -16.50 7.25
N ASN A 288 -1.74 -15.36 7.63
CA ASN A 288 -2.19 -14.54 8.74
C ASN A 288 -2.50 -13.13 8.23
N ILE A 289 -3.73 -12.69 8.44
CA ILE A 289 -4.20 -11.36 8.09
C ILE A 289 -4.55 -10.65 9.39
N VAL A 290 -4.15 -9.39 9.53
CA VAL A 290 -4.35 -8.62 10.76
C VAL A 290 -5.05 -7.31 10.45
N ALA A 291 -6.08 -6.98 11.23
CA ALA A 291 -6.71 -5.67 11.24
C ALA A 291 -6.46 -4.97 12.58
N PRO A 292 -5.99 -3.71 12.58
CA PRO A 292 -6.01 -2.90 13.79
C PRO A 292 -7.46 -2.61 14.19
N VAL A 293 -7.77 -2.73 15.48
CA VAL A 293 -9.14 -2.56 15.99
C VAL A 293 -9.19 -1.66 17.22
N ASP A 294 -10.26 -0.89 17.34
CA ASP A 294 -10.60 -0.10 18.51
C ASP A 294 -11.06 -1.04 19.65
N PRO A 295 -10.35 -1.05 20.80
CA PRO A 295 -10.75 -1.81 21.97
C PRO A 295 -12.04 -1.28 22.63
N ALA A 296 -12.67 -0.22 22.12
CA ALA A 296 -13.97 0.26 22.59
C ALA A 296 -15.18 -0.48 21.99
N GLY A 297 -14.98 -1.45 21.10
CA GLY A 297 -16.03 -2.34 20.63
C GLY A 297 -16.19 -2.44 19.11
N ASP A 298 -15.09 -2.57 18.38
CA ASP A 298 -15.13 -2.76 16.93
C ASP A 298 -15.83 -4.05 16.49
N VAL A 299 -16.37 -4.00 15.27
CA VAL A 299 -16.78 -5.18 14.51
C VAL A 299 -15.91 -5.23 13.26
N VAL A 300 -15.32 -6.39 13.00
CA VAL A 300 -14.51 -6.63 11.81
C VAL A 300 -15.30 -7.48 10.82
N THR A 301 -15.44 -6.99 9.60
CA THR A 301 -15.99 -7.73 8.47
C THR A 301 -14.86 -8.36 7.65
N VAL A 302 -14.98 -9.65 7.37
CA VAL A 302 -14.08 -10.39 6.47
C VAL A 302 -14.73 -10.48 5.09
N PHE A 303 -13.96 -10.20 4.05
CA PHE A 303 -14.35 -10.35 2.66
C PHE A 303 -13.45 -11.37 1.96
N ALA A 304 -14.04 -12.21 1.11
CA ALA A 304 -13.31 -12.95 0.09
C ALA A 304 -13.24 -12.09 -1.17
N VAL A 305 -12.08 -12.06 -1.82
CA VAL A 305 -11.87 -11.38 -3.09
C VAL A 305 -11.51 -12.42 -4.14
N ASN A 306 -12.18 -12.38 -5.30
CA ASN A 306 -11.85 -13.27 -6.41
C ASN A 306 -10.71 -12.71 -7.29
N ASP A 307 -10.32 -13.46 -8.31
CA ASP A 307 -9.28 -13.12 -9.30
C ASP A 307 -9.59 -11.86 -10.14
N GLN A 308 -10.84 -11.40 -10.12
CA GLN A 308 -11.32 -10.22 -10.83
C GLN A 308 -11.38 -8.98 -9.92
N GLY A 309 -10.97 -9.11 -8.64
CA GLY A 309 -11.03 -8.03 -7.65
C GLY A 309 -12.42 -7.81 -7.03
N ALA A 310 -13.40 -8.65 -7.33
CA ALA A 310 -14.72 -8.57 -6.73
C ALA A 310 -14.69 -9.10 -5.28
N ALA A 311 -15.11 -8.25 -4.33
CA ALA A 311 -15.19 -8.60 -2.92
C ALA A 311 -16.60 -9.04 -2.52
N GLY A 312 -16.71 -10.02 -1.62
CA GLY A 312 -17.98 -10.38 -0.99
C GLY A 312 -17.82 -10.66 0.47
N LYS A 313 -18.76 -10.15 1.26
CA LYS A 313 -18.81 -10.33 2.71
C LYS A 313 -18.97 -11.81 3.08
N LEU A 314 -18.07 -12.32 3.92
CA LEU A 314 -18.09 -13.68 4.45
C LEU A 314 -18.78 -13.74 5.81
N VAL A 315 -18.13 -13.10 6.79
CA VAL A 315 -18.44 -13.20 8.21
C VAL A 315 -18.09 -11.88 8.89
N THR A 316 -18.75 -11.60 9.99
CA THR A 316 -18.41 -10.50 10.90
C THR A 316 -18.02 -11.07 12.25
N GLN A 317 -16.91 -10.58 12.79
CA GLN A 317 -16.43 -10.93 14.12
C GLN A 317 -16.46 -9.67 14.99
N SER A 318 -17.17 -9.74 16.12
CA SER A 318 -17.09 -8.69 17.14
C SER A 318 -15.78 -8.84 17.91
N VAL A 319 -15.14 -7.71 18.22
CA VAL A 319 -13.92 -7.69 19.03
C VAL A 319 -14.30 -7.89 20.50
N PRO A 320 -13.71 -8.88 21.20
CA PRO A 320 -14.05 -9.22 22.58
C PRO A 320 -13.44 -8.20 23.54
N THR A 321 -14.15 -7.11 23.77
CA THR A 321 -13.66 -5.94 24.53
C THR A 321 -14.27 -5.80 25.91
N ASP A 322 -15.22 -6.68 26.25
CA ASP A 322 -15.77 -6.72 27.59
C ASP A 322 -14.67 -7.05 28.61
N GLU A 323 -14.70 -6.40 29.77
CA GLU A 323 -13.72 -6.64 30.82
C GLU A 323 -13.92 -8.05 31.42
N LEU A 324 -12.89 -8.89 31.32
CA LEU A 324 -12.90 -10.19 32.00
C LEU A 324 -12.66 -10.00 33.50
N SER A 325 -13.69 -10.23 34.30
CA SER A 325 -13.58 -10.08 35.75
C SER A 325 -12.57 -11.09 36.34
N GLU A 326 -11.83 -10.69 37.38
CA GLU A 326 -10.86 -11.55 38.08
C GLU A 326 -11.46 -12.91 38.49
N THR A 327 -12.73 -12.93 38.94
CA THR A 327 -13.40 -14.18 39.32
C THR A 327 -13.66 -15.09 38.13
N THR A 328 -14.07 -14.52 36.99
CA THR A 328 -14.27 -15.28 35.75
C THR A 328 -12.94 -15.76 35.18
N ALA A 329 -11.92 -14.90 35.20
CA ALA A 329 -10.55 -15.23 34.79
C ALA A 329 -10.01 -16.43 35.57
N SER A 330 -10.04 -16.41 36.91
CA SER A 330 -9.54 -17.52 37.73
C SER A 330 -10.37 -18.81 37.62
N GLN A 331 -11.63 -18.72 37.20
CA GLN A 331 -12.46 -19.90 36.92
C GLN A 331 -12.13 -20.51 35.56
N ALA A 332 -12.00 -19.67 34.54
CA ALA A 332 -11.73 -20.09 33.18
C ALA A 332 -10.29 -20.57 32.99
N VAL A 333 -9.33 -19.89 33.62
CA VAL A 333 -7.91 -20.22 33.62
C VAL A 333 -7.41 -20.24 35.07
N PRO A 334 -7.49 -21.38 35.76
CA PRO A 334 -6.91 -21.55 37.09
C PRO A 334 -5.41 -21.23 37.11
N GLU A 335 -4.89 -20.74 38.25
CA GLU A 335 -3.46 -20.39 38.38
C GLU A 335 -2.50 -21.56 38.07
N ASP A 336 -2.93 -22.80 38.30
CA ASP A 336 -2.17 -24.02 38.02
C ASP A 336 -2.45 -24.62 36.63
N ALA A 337 -3.25 -23.96 35.79
CA ALA A 337 -3.52 -24.38 34.42
C ALA A 337 -2.39 -24.06 33.44
N LEU A 338 -1.53 -23.09 33.77
CA LEU A 338 -0.41 -22.67 32.94
C LEU A 338 0.94 -22.98 33.60
N SER A 339 1.83 -23.63 32.86
CA SER A 339 3.21 -23.90 33.27
C SER A 339 4.18 -23.12 32.39
N PHE A 340 5.06 -22.36 33.03
CA PHE A 340 6.05 -21.52 32.35
C PHE A 340 7.43 -22.16 32.42
N SER A 341 8.11 -22.27 31.27
CA SER A 341 9.51 -22.67 31.19
C SER A 341 10.28 -21.75 30.25
N TYR A 342 11.41 -21.25 30.72
CA TYR A 342 12.27 -20.36 29.95
C TYR A 342 13.59 -21.05 29.60
N GLU A 343 13.97 -20.99 28.33
CA GLU A 343 15.27 -21.41 27.83
C GLU A 343 16.10 -20.18 27.44
N SER A 344 17.23 -20.00 28.12
CA SER A 344 18.18 -18.94 27.79
C SER A 344 18.77 -19.13 26.38
N PRO A 345 19.04 -18.05 25.63
CA PRO A 345 19.59 -18.18 24.30
C PRO A 345 21.00 -18.77 24.30
N ASP A 346 21.27 -19.67 23.36
CA ASP A 346 22.64 -20.13 23.06
C ASP A 346 23.52 -19.00 22.49
N ALA A 347 22.90 -18.04 21.78
CA ALA A 347 23.52 -16.83 21.25
C ALA A 347 22.49 -15.71 21.02
N GLY A 348 22.87 -14.46 21.26
CA GLY A 348 21.99 -13.30 21.19
C GLY A 348 21.37 -12.94 22.55
N ASN A 349 20.35 -12.07 22.53
CA ASN A 349 19.68 -11.58 23.74
C ASN A 349 18.24 -12.09 23.89
N VAL A 350 17.72 -12.82 22.90
CA VAL A 350 16.32 -13.30 22.87
C VAL A 350 16.29 -14.78 23.23
N GLY A 351 15.80 -15.12 24.42
CA GLY A 351 15.49 -16.49 24.81
C GLY A 351 14.08 -16.90 24.41
N GLU A 352 13.72 -18.14 24.72
CA GLU A 352 12.41 -18.72 24.41
C GLU A 352 11.65 -18.99 25.70
N LEU A 353 10.46 -18.39 25.82
CA LEU A 353 9.49 -18.71 26.85
C LEU A 353 8.43 -19.63 26.26
N THR A 354 8.30 -20.81 26.84
CA THR A 354 7.27 -21.78 26.55
C THR A 354 6.23 -21.77 27.66
N ILE A 355 4.96 -21.63 27.29
CA ILE A 355 3.80 -21.67 28.18
C ILE A 355 2.96 -22.88 27.79
N GLU A 356 2.95 -23.90 28.64
CA GLU A 356 2.15 -25.12 28.45
C GLU A 356 0.84 -25.02 29.21
N VAL A 357 -0.27 -25.28 28.53
CA VAL A 357 -1.58 -25.48 29.15
C VAL A 357 -1.62 -26.90 29.71
N VAL A 358 -1.50 -27.06 31.02
CA VAL A 358 -1.39 -28.38 31.67
C VAL A 358 -2.74 -28.94 32.12
N THR A 359 -3.76 -28.09 32.21
CA THR A 359 -5.15 -28.45 32.53
C THR A 359 -6.08 -27.74 31.56
N ASP A 360 -7.20 -28.38 31.19
CA ASP A 360 -8.20 -27.77 30.30
C ASP A 360 -8.69 -26.43 30.85
N THR A 361 -8.85 -25.45 29.95
CA THR A 361 -9.36 -24.12 30.26
C THR A 361 -10.76 -23.93 29.67
N GLU A 362 -11.45 -22.87 30.10
CA GLU A 362 -12.68 -22.38 29.46
C GLU A 362 -12.40 -21.22 28.49
N ALA A 363 -11.14 -20.92 28.18
CA ALA A 363 -10.77 -19.81 27.30
C ALA A 363 -10.94 -20.17 25.82
N ASP A 364 -11.61 -19.29 25.07
CA ASP A 364 -11.72 -19.38 23.61
C ASP A 364 -10.35 -19.16 22.95
N THR A 365 -9.57 -18.22 23.51
CA THR A 365 -8.22 -17.90 23.06
C THR A 365 -7.29 -17.60 24.24
N LEU A 366 -6.02 -17.94 24.07
CA LEU A 366 -4.92 -17.45 24.91
C LEU A 366 -3.93 -16.65 24.06
N VAL A 367 -3.47 -15.51 24.59
CA VAL A 367 -2.46 -14.66 23.95
C VAL A 367 -1.36 -14.36 24.95
N ALA A 368 -0.13 -14.78 24.65
CA ALA A 368 1.05 -14.47 25.44
C ALA A 368 1.84 -13.35 24.79
N GLN A 369 1.90 -12.19 25.45
CA GLN A 369 2.37 -10.94 24.89
C GLN A 369 3.56 -10.38 25.69
N PRO A 370 4.78 -10.39 25.12
CA PRO A 370 5.91 -9.64 25.66
C PRO A 370 5.61 -8.14 25.67
N GLN A 371 5.92 -7.47 26.79
CA GLN A 371 5.61 -6.06 26.96
C GLN A 371 6.69 -5.17 26.35
N GLU A 372 7.97 -5.54 26.45
CA GLU A 372 9.08 -4.76 25.90
C GLU A 372 9.61 -5.33 24.57
N GLY A 373 9.37 -6.61 24.27
CA GLY A 373 9.80 -7.28 23.04
C GLY A 373 9.04 -6.91 21.75
N LEU A 374 9.42 -7.49 20.61
CA LEU A 374 8.74 -7.27 19.32
C LEU A 374 7.31 -7.82 19.32
N ARG A 375 6.39 -7.14 18.61
CA ARG A 375 5.01 -7.66 18.38
C ARG A 375 4.97 -9.02 17.71
N ALA A 376 5.94 -9.30 16.85
CA ALA A 376 6.09 -10.58 16.16
C ALA A 376 6.33 -11.77 17.11
N PHE A 377 6.71 -11.54 18.36
CA PHE A 377 6.89 -12.59 19.35
C PHE A 377 5.61 -12.99 20.08
N THR A 378 4.52 -12.24 19.91
CA THR A 378 3.24 -12.58 20.55
C THR A 378 2.75 -13.95 20.08
N ALA A 379 2.55 -14.86 21.03
CA ALA A 379 2.05 -16.20 20.77
C ALA A 379 0.54 -16.25 20.99
N ARG A 380 -0.16 -17.06 20.19
CA ARG A 380 -1.62 -17.16 20.20
C ARG A 380 -2.06 -18.61 20.14
N ALA A 381 -3.13 -18.95 20.87
CA ALA A 381 -3.77 -20.24 20.83
C ALA A 381 -5.29 -20.09 20.87
N GLY A 382 -6.01 -21.10 20.36
CA GLY A 382 -7.47 -21.11 20.31
C GLY A 382 -8.05 -20.28 19.16
N SER A 383 -9.37 -20.08 19.20
CA SER A 383 -10.09 -19.28 18.21
C SER A 383 -11.44 -18.78 18.75
N LEU A 384 -11.80 -17.53 18.49
CA LEU A 384 -13.06 -16.90 18.94
C LEU A 384 -14.32 -17.49 18.29
N ASN A 385 -14.17 -18.21 17.18
CA ASN A 385 -15.26 -18.88 16.46
C ASN A 385 -15.20 -20.41 16.59
N SER A 386 -14.36 -20.94 17.48
CA SER A 386 -14.32 -22.36 17.82
C SER A 386 -15.33 -22.67 18.92
N ASP A 387 -16.00 -23.82 18.82
CA ASP A 387 -16.81 -24.35 19.92
C ASP A 387 -15.96 -25.07 20.98
N GLU A 388 -14.68 -25.32 20.68
CA GLU A 388 -13.72 -25.98 21.57
C GLU A 388 -12.80 -24.94 22.22
N PRO A 389 -12.73 -24.89 23.56
CA PRO A 389 -11.81 -24.01 24.27
C PRO A 389 -10.36 -24.52 24.19
N VAL A 390 -9.41 -23.71 24.66
CA VAL A 390 -8.00 -24.07 24.73
C VAL A 390 -7.79 -25.19 25.76
N GLY A 391 -7.55 -26.40 25.25
CA GLY A 391 -7.38 -27.61 26.04
C GLY A 391 -5.94 -27.88 26.48
N ALA A 392 -5.80 -28.85 27.41
CA ALA A 392 -4.52 -29.31 27.90
C ALA A 392 -3.61 -29.86 26.78
N GLY A 393 -2.31 -29.62 26.90
CA GLY A 393 -1.28 -29.96 25.91
C GLY A 393 -1.08 -28.89 24.82
N THR A 394 -1.81 -27.77 24.89
CA THR A 394 -1.56 -26.61 24.03
C THR A 394 -0.31 -25.86 24.50
N THR A 395 0.53 -25.42 23.57
CA THR A 395 1.76 -24.69 23.87
C THR A 395 1.77 -23.33 23.17
N LEU A 396 2.16 -22.29 23.91
CA LEU A 396 2.47 -20.96 23.37
C LEU A 396 3.97 -20.72 23.50
N GLU A 397 4.63 -20.36 22.40
CA GLU A 397 6.08 -20.12 22.35
C GLU A 397 6.33 -18.66 21.95
N THR A 398 6.99 -17.89 22.81
CA THR A 398 7.31 -16.48 22.59
C THR A 398 8.79 -16.21 22.79
N GLY A 399 9.37 -15.39 21.91
CA GLY A 399 10.70 -14.84 22.10
C GLY A 399 10.68 -13.73 23.15
N VAL A 400 11.65 -13.72 24.06
CA VAL A 400 11.72 -12.76 25.18
C VAL A 400 13.16 -12.30 25.41
N GLU A 401 13.37 -11.01 25.66
CA GLU A 401 14.64 -10.50 26.16
C GLU A 401 14.58 -10.55 27.71
N PRO A 402 15.29 -11.47 28.38
CA PRO A 402 14.96 -11.84 29.77
C PRO A 402 15.22 -10.74 30.81
N GLU A 403 16.12 -9.79 30.54
CA GLU A 403 16.47 -8.75 31.51
C GLU A 403 15.37 -7.68 31.58
N GLY A 404 14.43 -7.87 32.50
CA GLY A 404 13.39 -6.88 32.83
C GLY A 404 12.12 -6.96 31.97
N ASP A 405 12.03 -7.89 31.02
CA ASP A 405 10.81 -8.07 30.22
C ASP A 405 9.75 -8.87 31.01
N GLU A 406 8.50 -8.54 30.70
CA GLU A 406 7.31 -9.14 31.27
C GLU A 406 6.49 -9.75 30.13
N VAL A 407 6.00 -10.97 30.33
CA VAL A 407 5.02 -11.57 29.42
C VAL A 407 3.68 -11.64 30.12
N LEU A 408 2.71 -10.91 29.58
CA LEU A 408 1.32 -10.96 30.02
C LEU A 408 0.57 -12.01 29.21
N VAL A 409 -0.15 -12.88 29.90
CA VAL A 409 -1.06 -13.84 29.28
C VAL A 409 -2.48 -13.33 29.42
N TYR A 410 -3.13 -13.11 28.29
CA TYR A 410 -4.53 -12.73 28.19
C TYR A 410 -5.38 -13.94 27.79
N ALA A 411 -6.56 -14.04 28.39
CA ALA A 411 -7.59 -14.98 27.95
C ALA A 411 -8.79 -14.21 27.40
N THR A 412 -9.45 -14.81 26.41
CA THR A 412 -10.79 -14.40 26.00
C THR A 412 -11.77 -15.50 26.38
N VAL A 413 -12.86 -15.12 27.03
CA VAL A 413 -13.95 -16.02 27.47
C VAL A 413 -15.28 -15.32 27.19
N ASP A 414 -16.15 -15.94 26.39
CA ASP A 414 -17.51 -15.45 26.16
C ASP A 414 -17.57 -13.98 25.69
N GLY A 415 -16.59 -13.54 24.89
CA GLY A 415 -16.50 -12.17 24.39
C GLY A 415 -15.85 -11.15 25.34
N ALA A 416 -15.37 -11.58 26.50
CA ALA A 416 -14.61 -10.75 27.44
C ALA A 416 -13.12 -11.11 27.44
N THR A 417 -12.24 -10.12 27.45
CA THR A 417 -10.77 -10.33 27.45
C THR A 417 -10.13 -9.70 28.68
N GLY A 418 -9.15 -10.39 29.28
CA GLY A 418 -8.37 -9.86 30.40
C GLY A 418 -7.13 -10.68 30.75
N GLU A 419 -6.26 -10.10 31.57
CA GLU A 419 -5.03 -10.74 32.08
C GLU A 419 -5.40 -11.92 32.98
N VAL A 420 -4.79 -13.08 32.74
CA VAL A 420 -4.97 -14.30 33.55
C VAL A 420 -3.69 -14.79 34.20
N ALA A 421 -2.53 -14.44 33.64
CA ALA A 421 -1.24 -14.79 34.20
C ALA A 421 -0.15 -13.83 33.73
N ARG A 422 0.96 -13.83 34.47
CA ARG A 422 2.13 -13.00 34.23
C ARG A 422 3.38 -13.81 34.46
N TRP A 423 4.36 -13.64 33.58
CA TRP A 423 5.70 -14.14 33.76
C TRP A 423 6.68 -12.97 33.84
N GLU A 424 7.56 -13.02 34.84
CA GLU A 424 8.64 -12.05 35.04
C GLU A 424 9.98 -12.70 34.64
N GLY A 425 10.78 -11.97 33.89
CA GLY A 425 12.12 -12.40 33.50
C GLY A 425 13.06 -12.68 34.66
N PRO A 426 14.04 -13.58 34.51
CA PRO A 426 15.06 -13.82 35.52
C PRO A 426 15.93 -12.57 35.76
N GLU A 427 16.22 -12.27 37.03
CA GLU A 427 17.12 -11.17 37.46
C GLU A 427 18.60 -11.35 37.07
#